data_AF-A0A161WFL6-F1
#
_entry.id   AF-A0A161WFL6-F1
#
_cell.length_a   1.000
_cell.length_b   1.000
_cell.length_c   1.000
_cell.angle_alpha   90.00
_cell.angle_beta   90.00
_cell.angle_gamma   90.00
#
_symmetry.space_group_name_H-M   'P 1'
#
loop_
_entity.id
_entity.type
_entity.pdbx_description
1 polymer ?
#
loop_
_entity_poly.entity_id
_entity_poly.type
_entity_poly.pdbx_seq_one_letter_code
_entity_poly.pdbx_strand_id
1 'polypeptide(L)'
;MIKDNVNSIGTLLSKYPLTEVVVVFTTMAGGTGSGAIKTFIQIVKKVLPNAKVNVVAILPSLKEDELSFKNTIECWNDINSIMDLINDVKFVDNNKRNTYKEINNEVIESLDLAYNIIGIHADGSIDNKDSFRINTAEGSGLILKLYDGLKDGKTAIDLAIKNSVFVQPDVYDCDYLGINLKVGGYDPYEVTKLFEVYKSTYITYNNKNNIVVLGGCETPTQSISLIKMALEDKNKRKLSRNKKRSVIIDLNTDNNEKEDELDILNNSEFNDLFEDNYNL
;
A
#
# COMPACT_ATOMS: atom_id res chain seq x y z
N MET A 1 -16.64 -16.81 4.39
CA MET A 1 -17.00 -15.91 5.50
C MET A 1 -17.73 -14.63 5.07
N ILE A 2 -17.16 -13.73 4.24
CA ILE A 2 -17.94 -12.56 3.75
C ILE A 2 -19.01 -12.96 2.73
N LYS A 3 -18.70 -13.90 1.82
CA LYS A 3 -19.69 -14.44 0.87
C LYS A 3 -20.92 -15.06 1.56
N ASP A 4 -20.72 -15.66 2.73
CA ASP A 4 -21.79 -16.30 3.51
C ASP A 4 -22.62 -15.27 4.30
N ASN A 5 -22.07 -14.06 4.50
CA ASN A 5 -22.67 -12.97 5.29
C ASN A 5 -23.10 -11.77 4.43
N VAL A 6 -23.16 -11.91 3.10
CA VAL A 6 -23.49 -10.83 2.16
C VAL A 6 -24.80 -10.12 2.56
N ASN A 7 -25.83 -10.90 2.89
CA ASN A 7 -27.14 -10.36 3.24
C ASN A 7 -27.10 -9.55 4.54
N SER A 8 -26.35 -10.01 5.54
CA SER A 8 -26.20 -9.31 6.82
C SER A 8 -25.42 -7.99 6.65
N ILE A 9 -24.34 -8.02 5.88
CA ILE A 9 -23.55 -6.82 5.57
C ILE A 9 -24.39 -5.81 4.78
N GLY A 10 -25.11 -6.28 3.76
CA GLY A 10 -25.99 -5.42 2.97
C GLY A 10 -27.11 -4.80 3.80
N THR A 11 -27.70 -5.57 4.71
CA THR A 11 -28.73 -5.09 5.65
C THR A 11 -28.17 -4.09 6.66
N LEU A 12 -26.91 -4.22 7.06
CA LEU A 12 -26.26 -3.23 7.91
C LEU A 12 -26.01 -1.92 7.15
N LEU A 13 -25.45 -2.01 5.93
CA LEU A 13 -25.14 -0.85 5.11
C LEU A 13 -26.42 -0.08 4.71
N SER A 14 -27.53 -0.78 4.46
CA SER A 14 -28.80 -0.14 4.10
C SER A 14 -29.40 0.71 5.23
N LYS A 15 -28.94 0.55 6.48
CA LYS A 15 -29.31 1.42 7.61
C LYS A 15 -28.67 2.81 7.52
N TYR A 16 -27.69 3.01 6.64
CA TYR A 16 -26.96 4.26 6.49
C TYR A 16 -27.07 4.79 5.04
N PRO A 17 -28.30 5.08 4.54
CA PRO A 17 -28.51 5.43 3.13
C PRO A 17 -27.93 6.80 2.75
N LEU A 18 -27.63 7.65 3.73
CA LEU A 18 -27.06 8.99 3.53
C LEU A 18 -25.52 9.00 3.60
N THR A 19 -24.88 7.83 3.68
CA THR A 19 -23.43 7.73 3.70
C THR A 19 -22.83 8.23 2.39
N GLU A 20 -22.04 9.31 2.46
CA GLU A 20 -21.34 9.87 1.29
C GLU A 20 -20.02 9.15 0.99
N VAL A 21 -19.32 8.67 2.02
CA VAL A 21 -18.03 7.98 1.90
C VAL A 21 -17.98 6.75 2.80
N VAL A 22 -17.51 5.63 2.26
CA VAL A 22 -17.15 4.43 3.01
C VAL A 22 -15.63 4.28 2.96
N VAL A 23 -14.98 4.33 4.12
CA VAL A 23 -13.54 4.11 4.24
C VAL A 23 -13.28 2.68 4.72
N VAL A 24 -12.58 1.89 3.92
CA VAL A 24 -12.28 0.48 4.19
C VAL A 24 -10.81 0.34 4.59
N PHE A 25 -10.57 -0.13 5.81
CA PHE A 25 -9.23 -0.43 6.28
C PHE A 25 -8.93 -1.91 6.08
N THR A 26 -7.80 -2.24 5.47
CA THR A 26 -7.37 -3.63 5.30
C THR A 26 -5.87 -3.80 5.49
N THR A 27 -5.47 -4.91 6.10
CA THR A 27 -4.10 -5.39 6.02
C THR A 27 -3.97 -6.30 4.80
N MET A 28 -3.02 -6.01 3.92
CA MET A 28 -2.88 -6.75 2.67
C MET A 28 -2.30 -8.15 2.89
N ALA A 29 -1.56 -8.35 3.98
CA ALA A 29 -1.02 -9.66 4.35
C ALA A 29 -1.97 -10.54 5.18
N GLY A 30 -3.06 -9.98 5.71
CA GLY A 30 -4.03 -10.75 6.49
C GLY A 30 -4.71 -11.82 5.62
N GLY A 31 -5.33 -12.85 6.22
CA GLY A 31 -6.11 -13.83 5.45
C GLY A 31 -7.52 -13.32 5.12
N THR A 32 -8.24 -12.87 6.15
CA THR A 32 -9.65 -12.45 5.99
C THR A 32 -9.78 -11.08 5.33
N GLY A 33 -8.99 -10.09 5.77
CA GLY A 33 -9.08 -8.72 5.27
C GLY A 33 -8.72 -8.62 3.79
N SER A 34 -7.61 -9.26 3.39
CA SER A 34 -7.16 -9.30 2.00
C SER A 34 -8.15 -10.04 1.09
N GLY A 35 -8.54 -11.27 1.44
CA GLY A 35 -9.36 -12.11 0.58
C GLY A 35 -10.83 -11.68 0.49
N ALA A 36 -11.26 -10.72 1.30
CA ALA A 36 -12.64 -10.29 1.36
C ALA A 36 -12.89 -8.85 0.90
N ILE A 37 -11.83 -8.03 0.72
CA ILE A 37 -11.96 -6.61 0.36
C ILE A 37 -12.75 -6.42 -0.94
N LYS A 38 -12.44 -7.21 -1.97
CA LYS A 38 -13.12 -7.13 -3.26
C LYS A 38 -14.62 -7.37 -3.15
N THR A 39 -14.99 -8.44 -2.45
CA THR A 39 -16.40 -8.78 -2.24
C THR A 39 -17.10 -7.70 -1.40
N PHE A 40 -16.45 -7.19 -0.36
CA PHE A 40 -17.01 -6.15 0.49
C PHE A 40 -17.30 -4.86 -0.30
N ILE A 41 -16.34 -4.37 -1.10
CA ILE A 41 -16.51 -3.15 -1.90
C ILE A 41 -17.63 -3.32 -2.93
N GLN A 42 -17.73 -4.48 -3.58
CA GLN A 42 -18.84 -4.78 -4.49
C GLN A 42 -20.20 -4.72 -3.79
N ILE A 43 -20.31 -5.20 -2.54
CA ILE A 43 -21.54 -5.08 -1.74
C ILE A 43 -21.82 -3.62 -1.43
N VAL A 44 -20.82 -2.84 -0.99
CA VAL A 44 -20.96 -1.41 -0.71
C VAL A 44 -21.49 -0.68 -1.94
N LYS A 45 -20.89 -0.87 -3.11
CA LYS A 45 -21.36 -0.22 -4.36
C LYS A 45 -22.75 -0.68 -4.78
N LYS A 46 -23.15 -1.91 -4.48
CA LYS A 46 -24.50 -2.39 -4.77
C LYS A 46 -25.56 -1.79 -3.84
N VAL A 47 -25.24 -1.60 -2.56
CA VAL A 47 -26.20 -1.12 -1.55
C VAL A 47 -26.21 0.41 -1.43
N LEU A 48 -25.05 1.03 -1.59
CA LEU A 48 -24.82 2.47 -1.51
C LEU A 48 -24.17 2.95 -2.82
N PRO A 49 -24.91 2.95 -3.95
CA PRO A 49 -24.35 3.21 -5.28
C PRO A 49 -23.69 4.59 -5.43
N ASN A 50 -24.21 5.58 -4.71
CA ASN A 50 -23.70 6.95 -4.74
C ASN A 50 -22.54 7.20 -3.76
N ALA A 51 -22.32 6.29 -2.80
CA ALA A 51 -21.22 6.44 -1.86
C ALA A 51 -19.88 6.29 -2.59
N LYS A 52 -18.95 7.18 -2.23
CA LYS A 52 -17.54 7.05 -2.57
C LYS A 52 -16.91 5.97 -1.71
N VAL A 53 -15.97 5.22 -2.27
CA VAL A 53 -15.27 4.16 -1.53
C VAL A 53 -13.80 4.49 -1.49
N ASN A 54 -13.26 4.66 -0.29
CA ASN A 54 -11.84 4.86 -0.08
C ASN A 54 -11.25 3.62 0.59
N VAL A 55 -10.01 3.28 0.27
CA VAL A 55 -9.31 2.13 0.84
C VAL A 55 -8.02 2.58 1.50
N VAL A 56 -7.82 2.17 2.75
CA VAL A 56 -6.52 2.27 3.43
C VAL A 56 -5.90 0.88 3.44
N ALA A 57 -4.90 0.67 2.58
CA ALA A 57 -4.29 -0.62 2.33
C ALA A 57 -2.90 -0.71 2.99
N ILE A 58 -2.77 -1.57 3.99
CA ILE A 58 -1.56 -1.67 4.82
C ILE A 58 -0.68 -2.82 4.31
N LEU A 59 0.49 -2.48 3.78
CA LEU A 59 1.52 -3.41 3.33
C LEU A 59 2.23 -4.08 4.51
N PRO A 60 2.62 -5.36 4.39
CA PRO A 60 3.42 -6.03 5.41
C PRO A 60 4.85 -5.48 5.48
N SER A 61 5.52 -5.77 6.60
CA SER A 61 6.97 -5.59 6.66
C SER A 61 7.67 -6.59 5.74
N LEU A 62 8.82 -6.21 5.17
CA LEU A 62 9.68 -7.12 4.39
C LEU A 62 10.29 -8.26 5.22
N LYS A 63 10.08 -8.25 6.54
CA LYS A 63 10.49 -9.31 7.47
C LYS A 63 9.44 -10.42 7.60
N GLU A 64 8.23 -10.21 7.09
CA GLU A 64 7.12 -11.17 7.15
C GLU A 64 7.38 -12.45 6.35
N ASP A 65 6.50 -13.44 6.50
CA ASP A 65 6.64 -14.75 5.89
C ASP A 65 6.18 -14.83 4.42
N GLU A 66 6.38 -16.01 3.81
CA GLU A 66 6.00 -16.29 2.41
C GLU A 66 4.49 -16.13 2.17
N LEU A 67 3.67 -16.49 3.15
CA LEU A 67 2.21 -16.44 3.05
C LEU A 67 1.72 -14.99 3.07
N SER A 68 2.25 -14.17 3.98
CA SER A 68 1.99 -12.73 4.06
C SER A 68 2.27 -12.03 2.73
N PHE A 69 3.36 -12.39 2.04
CA PHE A 69 3.67 -11.81 0.73
C PHE A 69 2.73 -12.28 -0.37
N LYS A 70 2.35 -13.57 -0.39
CA LYS A 70 1.35 -14.07 -1.36
C LYS A 70 0.01 -13.39 -1.18
N ASN A 71 -0.50 -13.33 0.05
CA ASN A 71 -1.74 -12.64 0.40
C ASN A 71 -1.69 -11.17 -0.05
N THR A 72 -0.55 -10.50 0.11
CA THR A 72 -0.38 -9.10 -0.31
C THR A 72 -0.49 -8.94 -1.82
N ILE A 73 0.16 -9.81 -2.60
CA ILE A 73 0.09 -9.77 -4.07
C ILE A 73 -1.32 -10.10 -4.56
N GLU A 74 -1.99 -11.08 -3.95
CA GLU A 74 -3.38 -11.41 -4.25
C GLU A 74 -4.33 -10.25 -3.93
N CYS A 75 -4.19 -9.64 -2.75
CA CYS A 75 -4.95 -8.46 -2.33
C CYS A 75 -4.79 -7.30 -3.30
N TRP A 76 -3.55 -7.03 -3.72
CA TRP A 76 -3.24 -5.99 -4.70
C TRP A 76 -3.94 -6.23 -6.03
N ASN A 77 -3.88 -7.45 -6.54
CA ASN A 77 -4.57 -7.83 -7.78
C ASN A 77 -6.09 -7.71 -7.64
N ASP A 78 -6.63 -8.08 -6.48
CA ASP A 78 -8.05 -7.93 -6.18
C ASP A 78 -8.47 -6.45 -6.18
N ILE A 79 -7.73 -5.57 -5.48
CA ILE A 79 -7.97 -4.11 -5.49
C ILE A 79 -7.91 -3.57 -6.92
N ASN A 80 -6.87 -3.89 -7.70
CA ASN A 80 -6.74 -3.44 -9.07
C ASN A 80 -7.88 -3.91 -9.97
N SER A 81 -8.39 -5.12 -9.74
CA SER A 81 -9.50 -5.67 -10.54
C SER A 81 -10.85 -4.97 -10.29
N ILE A 82 -10.94 -4.13 -9.27
CA ILE A 82 -12.13 -3.34 -8.93
C ILE A 82 -11.78 -1.86 -8.70
N MET A 83 -10.70 -1.38 -9.32
CA MET A 83 -10.23 0.00 -9.13
C MET A 83 -11.28 1.02 -9.60
N ASP A 84 -12.10 0.68 -10.59
CA ASP A 84 -13.23 1.47 -11.07
C ASP A 84 -14.33 1.68 -10.01
N LEU A 85 -14.38 0.83 -8.99
CA LEU A 85 -15.31 0.92 -7.87
C LEU A 85 -14.75 1.70 -6.68
N ILE A 86 -13.45 2.03 -6.71
CA ILE A 86 -12.72 2.69 -5.64
C ILE A 86 -12.38 4.10 -6.09
N ASN A 87 -12.54 5.06 -5.19
CA ASN A 87 -12.17 6.43 -5.45
C ASN A 87 -10.72 6.65 -5.03
N ASP A 88 -10.44 6.58 -3.74
CA ASP A 88 -9.10 6.85 -3.24
C ASP A 88 -8.48 5.61 -2.58
N VAL A 89 -7.21 5.35 -2.88
CA VAL A 89 -6.42 4.33 -2.17
C VAL A 89 -5.23 5.00 -1.47
N LYS A 90 -5.11 4.79 -0.17
CA LYS A 90 -3.95 5.23 0.62
C LYS A 90 -3.17 4.00 1.06
N PHE A 91 -1.96 3.86 0.56
CA PHE A 91 -1.08 2.76 0.91
C PHE A 91 -0.23 3.12 2.13
N VAL A 92 -0.16 2.21 3.09
CA VAL A 92 0.59 2.35 4.34
C VAL A 92 1.67 1.28 4.39
N ASP A 93 2.88 1.61 4.82
CA ASP A 93 4.00 0.67 4.83
C ASP A 93 4.44 0.30 6.26
N ASN A 94 4.26 -0.98 6.62
CA ASN A 94 4.68 -1.50 7.92
C ASN A 94 6.20 -1.50 8.17
N ASN A 95 7.02 -1.19 7.17
CA ASN A 95 8.45 -0.98 7.36
C ASN A 95 8.80 0.41 7.90
N LYS A 96 7.85 1.35 7.95
CA LYS A 96 8.12 2.75 8.31
C LYS A 96 8.22 3.01 9.81
N ARG A 97 7.74 2.10 10.66
CA ARG A 97 7.79 2.22 12.12
C ARG A 97 8.18 0.88 12.75
N ASN A 98 8.43 0.89 14.05
CA ASN A 98 8.86 -0.31 14.77
C ASN A 98 7.67 -1.16 15.23
N THR A 99 6.51 -0.54 15.47
CA THR A 99 5.33 -1.24 15.98
C THR A 99 4.09 -0.91 15.18
N TYR A 100 3.16 -1.87 15.08
CA TYR A 100 1.84 -1.63 14.47
C TYR A 100 1.04 -0.54 15.18
N LYS A 101 1.24 -0.36 16.49
CA LYS A 101 0.57 0.68 17.26
C LYS A 101 0.99 2.09 16.81
N GLU A 102 2.28 2.30 16.59
CA GLU A 102 2.80 3.58 16.08
C GLU A 102 2.21 3.91 14.71
N ILE A 103 2.18 2.92 13.82
CA ILE A 103 1.60 3.04 12.47
C ILE A 103 0.13 3.41 12.56
N ASN A 104 -0.64 2.64 13.33
CA ASN A 104 -2.09 2.85 13.45
C ASN A 104 -2.40 4.24 14.00
N ASN A 105 -1.69 4.67 15.04
CA ASN A 105 -1.88 6.00 15.60
C ASN A 105 -1.60 7.08 14.56
N GLU A 106 -0.48 7.00 13.86
CA GLU A 106 -0.09 7.99 12.87
C GLU A 106 -1.01 8.04 11.65
N VAL A 107 -1.48 6.89 11.17
CA VAL A 107 -2.46 6.80 10.08
C VAL A 107 -3.76 7.48 10.50
N ILE A 108 -4.29 7.17 11.68
CA ILE A 108 -5.55 7.76 12.17
C ILE A 108 -5.39 9.26 12.42
N GLU A 109 -4.29 9.71 13.02
CA GLU A 109 -4.01 11.14 13.18
C GLU A 109 -3.91 11.86 11.83
N SER A 110 -3.25 11.25 10.83
CA SER A 110 -3.11 11.85 9.51
C SER A 110 -4.44 11.95 8.79
N LEU A 111 -5.28 10.91 8.87
CA LEU A 111 -6.62 10.91 8.28
C LEU A 111 -7.54 11.92 8.96
N ASP A 112 -7.49 12.03 10.29
CA ASP A 112 -8.24 13.04 11.03
C ASP A 112 -7.87 14.46 10.58
N LEU A 113 -6.58 14.74 10.44
CA LEU A 113 -6.11 16.03 9.92
C LEU A 113 -6.52 16.26 8.46
N ALA A 114 -6.45 15.23 7.61
CA ALA A 114 -6.80 15.35 6.20
C ALA A 114 -8.30 15.57 5.97
N TYR A 115 -9.16 14.89 6.74
CA TYR A 115 -10.61 15.06 6.65
C TYR A 115 -11.05 16.39 7.28
N ASN A 116 -10.36 16.83 8.33
CA ASN A 116 -10.55 18.13 8.97
C ASN A 116 -9.59 19.21 8.44
N ILE A 117 -9.15 19.10 7.18
CA ILE A 117 -8.27 20.11 6.55
C ILE A 117 -8.96 21.46 6.33
N ILE A 118 -10.26 21.55 6.64
CA ILE A 118 -11.07 22.75 6.56
C ILE A 118 -10.49 23.92 7.36
N GLY A 119 -10.75 25.13 6.88
CA GLY A 119 -10.35 26.35 7.56
C GLY A 119 -10.94 27.58 6.90
N ILE A 120 -11.17 28.61 7.70
CA ILE A 120 -11.63 29.92 7.24
C ILE A 120 -10.59 30.94 7.71
N HIS A 121 -9.79 31.44 6.77
CA HIS A 121 -8.81 32.50 6.98
C HIS A 121 -9.02 33.61 5.94
N ALA A 122 -8.56 34.84 6.23
CA ALA A 122 -8.70 35.95 5.28
C ALA A 122 -7.96 35.69 3.96
N ASP A 123 -6.83 34.98 4.04
CA ASP A 123 -5.93 34.69 2.91
C ASP A 123 -6.16 33.30 2.29
N GLY A 124 -7.21 32.58 2.67
CA GLY A 124 -7.51 31.26 2.13
C GLY A 124 -8.65 30.56 2.86
N SER A 125 -9.39 29.73 2.14
CA SER A 125 -10.48 28.93 2.70
C SER A 125 -10.54 27.57 2.05
N ILE A 126 -10.58 26.52 2.87
CA ILE A 126 -10.96 25.18 2.44
C ILE A 126 -12.28 24.86 3.12
N ASP A 127 -13.32 24.62 2.30
CA ASP A 127 -14.63 24.23 2.80
C ASP A 127 -14.83 22.70 2.79
N ASN A 128 -16.01 22.24 3.22
CA ASN A 128 -16.32 20.82 3.25
C ASN A 128 -16.35 20.17 1.86
N LYS A 129 -16.76 20.90 0.81
CA LYS A 129 -16.80 20.37 -0.56
C LYS A 129 -15.39 20.23 -1.12
N ASP A 130 -14.52 21.18 -0.81
CA ASP A 130 -13.10 21.13 -1.21
C ASP A 130 -12.40 19.96 -0.51
N SER A 131 -12.57 19.83 0.81
CA SER A 131 -12.06 18.67 1.57
C SER A 131 -12.58 17.35 1.00
N PHE A 132 -13.88 17.27 0.68
CA PHE A 132 -14.49 16.09 0.07
C PHE A 132 -13.85 15.76 -1.28
N ARG A 133 -13.65 16.75 -2.17
CA ARG A 133 -13.01 16.53 -3.48
C ARG A 133 -11.58 16.02 -3.36
N ILE A 134 -10.78 16.61 -2.47
CA ILE A 134 -9.38 16.21 -2.24
C ILE A 134 -9.34 14.76 -1.74
N ASN A 135 -10.14 14.45 -0.71
CA ASN A 135 -10.08 13.16 -0.02
C ASN A 135 -10.79 12.02 -0.75
N THR A 136 -11.54 12.28 -1.81
CA THR A 136 -12.25 11.27 -2.62
C THR A 136 -11.86 11.31 -4.10
N ALA A 137 -10.74 11.97 -4.42
CA ALA A 137 -10.18 12.02 -5.75
C ALA A 137 -9.81 10.61 -6.24
N GLU A 138 -10.06 10.33 -7.51
CA GLU A 138 -9.78 9.02 -8.11
C GLU A 138 -8.27 8.79 -8.23
N GLY A 139 -7.77 7.69 -7.67
CA GLY A 139 -6.35 7.33 -7.68
C GLY A 139 -5.79 7.10 -6.28
N SER A 140 -4.52 7.46 -6.07
CA SER A 140 -3.87 7.33 -4.78
C SER A 140 -3.90 8.64 -4.00
N GLY A 141 -4.20 8.59 -2.71
CA GLY A 141 -4.08 9.72 -1.81
C GLY A 141 -2.77 9.70 -1.05
N LEU A 142 -2.23 10.88 -0.75
CA LEU A 142 -1.06 11.03 0.09
C LEU A 142 -1.26 12.16 1.09
N ILE A 143 -0.86 11.92 2.34
CA ILE A 143 -0.94 12.90 3.42
C ILE A 143 0.48 13.17 3.94
N LEU A 144 0.86 14.45 3.95
CA LEU A 144 2.16 14.93 4.40
C LEU A 144 1.97 15.89 5.58
N LYS A 145 2.38 15.45 6.76
CA LYS A 145 2.45 16.28 7.96
C LYS A 145 3.81 16.97 8.01
N LEU A 146 3.83 18.29 7.90
CA LEU A 146 5.07 19.06 7.86
C LEU A 146 5.52 19.41 9.28
N TYR A 147 6.80 19.23 9.55
CA TYR A 147 7.40 19.55 10.84
C TYR A 147 7.58 21.07 10.98
N ASP A 148 7.47 21.58 12.21
CA ASP A 148 7.70 23.00 12.51
C ASP A 148 9.21 23.32 12.62
N GLY A 149 9.54 24.61 12.48
CA GLY A 149 10.89 25.12 12.78
C GLY A 149 11.96 24.78 11.74
N LEU A 150 11.56 24.36 10.54
CA LEU A 150 12.48 24.12 9.43
C LEU A 150 12.71 25.39 8.62
N LYS A 151 13.76 25.37 7.79
CA LYS A 151 14.22 26.53 7.03
C LYS A 151 13.18 27.08 6.06
N ASP A 152 12.54 26.19 5.30
CA ASP A 152 11.61 26.54 4.22
C ASP A 152 10.63 25.39 3.97
N GLY A 153 9.56 25.68 3.21
CA GLY A 153 8.50 24.72 2.90
C GLY A 153 9.02 23.49 2.14
N LYS A 154 10.02 23.67 1.28
CA LYS A 154 10.67 22.57 0.54
C LYS A 154 11.34 21.57 1.49
N THR A 155 12.15 22.07 2.41
CA THR A 155 12.83 21.25 3.43
C THR A 155 11.80 20.51 4.29
N ALA A 156 10.68 21.14 4.59
CA ALA A 156 9.60 20.53 5.36
C ALA A 156 8.88 19.41 4.61
N ILE A 157 8.66 19.58 3.31
CA ILE A 157 8.10 18.56 2.42
C ILE A 157 9.05 17.38 2.26
N ASP A 158 10.34 17.63 1.98
CA ASP A 158 11.35 16.58 1.84
C ASP A 158 11.44 15.71 3.10
N LEU A 159 11.39 16.33 4.28
CA LEU A 159 11.39 15.60 5.56
C LEU A 159 10.09 14.84 5.79
N ALA A 160 8.94 15.42 5.44
CA ALA A 160 7.65 14.76 5.54
C ALA A 160 7.57 13.52 4.64
N ILE A 161 8.02 13.63 3.40
CA ILE A 161 8.12 12.52 2.44
C ILE A 161 8.99 11.39 3.01
N LYS A 162 10.17 11.74 3.52
CA LYS A 162 11.11 10.75 4.06
C LYS A 162 10.55 9.99 5.26
N ASN A 163 9.83 10.70 6.14
CA ASN A 163 9.33 10.15 7.39
C ASN A 163 7.90 9.60 7.29
N SER A 164 7.17 9.84 6.20
CA SER A 164 5.77 9.44 6.06
C SER A 164 5.58 7.93 6.26
N VAL A 165 4.49 7.60 6.96
CA VAL A 165 4.00 6.22 7.09
C VAL A 165 3.33 5.72 5.80
N PHE A 166 2.90 6.65 4.94
CA PHE A 166 2.30 6.34 3.65
C PHE A 166 3.37 5.99 2.62
N VAL A 167 3.02 5.10 1.71
CA VAL A 167 3.85 4.79 0.55
C VAL A 167 3.91 6.01 -0.34
N GLN A 168 5.12 6.34 -0.79
CA GLN A 168 5.35 7.47 -1.68
C GLN A 168 5.08 7.06 -3.13
N PRO A 169 4.39 7.89 -3.93
CA PRO A 169 4.28 7.67 -5.36
C PRO A 169 5.63 7.95 -6.05
N ASP A 170 5.79 7.42 -7.24
CA ASP A 170 7.00 7.62 -8.05
C ASP A 170 7.09 9.08 -8.53
N VAL A 171 5.93 9.67 -8.79
CA VAL A 171 5.73 11.06 -9.19
C VAL A 171 4.64 11.65 -8.29
N TYR A 172 4.85 12.89 -7.82
CA TYR A 172 3.94 13.56 -6.88
C TYR A 172 2.87 14.42 -7.58
N ASP A 173 2.66 14.20 -8.86
CA ASP A 173 1.59 14.84 -9.61
C ASP A 173 0.24 14.40 -9.04
N CYS A 174 -0.71 15.31 -8.98
CA CYS A 174 -2.01 15.04 -8.38
C CYS A 174 -3.13 15.81 -9.07
N ASP A 175 -4.35 15.33 -8.91
CA ASP A 175 -5.53 16.06 -9.35
C ASP A 175 -5.80 17.27 -8.45
N TYR A 176 -5.77 17.05 -7.14
CA TYR A 176 -6.11 18.06 -6.14
C TYR A 176 -5.04 18.18 -5.07
N LEU A 177 -4.70 19.42 -4.73
CA LEU A 177 -3.74 19.74 -3.68
C LEU A 177 -4.44 20.55 -2.58
N GLY A 178 -4.49 20.01 -1.36
CA GLY A 178 -4.96 20.71 -0.17
C GLY A 178 -3.80 21.15 0.70
N ILE A 179 -3.70 22.44 0.99
CA ILE A 179 -2.65 23.02 1.82
C ILE A 179 -3.30 23.72 3.02
N ASN A 180 -3.03 23.23 4.23
CA ASN A 180 -3.46 23.88 5.46
C ASN A 180 -2.27 24.10 6.37
N LEU A 181 -1.78 25.33 6.41
CA LEU A 181 -0.53 25.69 7.09
C LEU A 181 -0.80 26.51 8.34
N LYS A 182 0.13 26.42 9.29
CA LYS A 182 0.11 27.29 10.45
C LYS A 182 0.31 28.74 10.02
N VAL A 183 -0.44 29.67 10.58
CA VAL A 183 -0.26 31.12 10.35
C VAL A 183 1.17 31.50 10.73
N GLY A 184 1.87 32.19 9.82
CA GLY A 184 3.29 32.55 9.98
C GLY A 184 4.27 31.37 9.89
N GLY A 185 3.80 30.20 9.42
CA GLY A 185 4.62 29.03 9.13
C GLY A 185 5.29 29.14 7.76
N TYR A 186 4.95 28.22 6.87
CA TYR A 186 5.52 28.16 5.52
C TYR A 186 4.71 28.97 4.51
N ASP A 187 5.34 29.40 3.42
CA ASP A 187 4.66 30.03 2.28
C ASP A 187 3.92 28.95 1.46
N PRO A 188 2.57 28.97 1.38
CA PRO A 188 1.85 27.98 0.59
C PRO A 188 2.11 28.09 -0.92
N TYR A 189 2.53 29.26 -1.42
CA TYR A 189 2.87 29.42 -2.84
C TYR A 189 4.22 28.78 -3.19
N GLU A 190 5.15 28.71 -2.24
CA GLU A 190 6.36 27.90 -2.40
C GLU A 190 6.03 26.41 -2.37
N VAL A 191 5.17 25.99 -1.43
CA VAL A 191 4.72 24.58 -1.33
C VAL A 191 4.00 24.14 -2.60
N THR A 192 3.13 24.99 -3.16
CA THR A 192 2.38 24.69 -4.39
C THR A 192 3.31 24.39 -5.57
N LYS A 193 4.44 25.10 -5.69
CA LYS A 193 5.41 24.92 -6.79
C LYS A 193 6.16 23.59 -6.74
N LEU A 194 6.04 22.82 -5.66
CA LEU A 194 6.69 21.53 -5.50
C LEU A 194 5.90 20.39 -6.15
N PHE A 195 4.66 20.64 -6.58
CA PHE A 195 3.73 19.64 -7.09
C PHE A 195 3.12 20.11 -8.41
N GLU A 196 2.98 19.20 -9.37
CA GLU A 196 2.13 19.42 -10.53
C GLU A 196 0.68 19.09 -10.15
N VAL A 197 -0.25 20.00 -10.47
CA VAL A 197 -1.66 19.88 -10.06
C VAL A 197 -2.57 20.01 -11.27
N TYR A 198 -3.31 18.95 -11.60
CA TYR A 198 -4.10 18.87 -12.82
C TYR A 198 -5.49 19.50 -12.73
N LYS A 199 -6.08 19.62 -11.53
CA LYS A 199 -7.43 20.21 -11.37
C LYS A 199 -7.41 21.47 -10.52
N SER A 200 -7.08 21.37 -9.23
CA SER A 200 -7.16 22.55 -8.34
C SER A 200 -6.31 22.43 -7.09
N THR A 201 -5.77 23.58 -6.67
CA THR A 201 -5.10 23.76 -5.38
C THR A 201 -6.01 24.57 -4.46
N TYR A 202 -6.20 24.10 -3.23
CA TYR A 202 -6.95 24.76 -2.18
C TYR A 202 -6.02 25.08 -1.01
N ILE A 203 -6.07 26.32 -0.53
CA ILE A 203 -5.17 26.84 0.50
C ILE A 203 -6.00 27.40 1.64
N THR A 204 -5.63 27.06 2.88
CA THR A 204 -6.13 27.71 4.09
C THR A 204 -5.03 27.73 5.15
N TYR A 205 -5.34 28.36 6.29
CA TYR A 205 -4.44 28.45 7.41
C TYR A 205 -5.12 28.04 8.71
N ASN A 206 -4.30 27.63 9.69
CA ASN A 206 -4.72 27.30 11.05
C ASN A 206 -3.65 27.73 12.08
N ASN A 207 -3.87 27.45 13.37
CA ASN A 207 -2.95 27.87 14.45
C ASN A 207 -2.11 26.74 15.06
N LYS A 208 -2.28 25.50 14.60
CA LYS A 208 -1.82 24.28 15.28
C LYS A 208 -0.84 23.43 14.48
N ASN A 209 -1.07 23.21 13.20
CA ASN A 209 -0.36 22.20 12.41
C ASN A 209 -0.11 22.66 10.97
N ASN A 210 0.82 22.00 10.31
CA ASN A 210 1.11 22.16 8.89
C ASN A 210 0.84 20.82 8.18
N ILE A 211 -0.11 20.81 7.25
CA ILE A 211 -0.49 19.61 6.51
C ILE A 211 -0.68 19.92 5.02
N VAL A 212 -0.22 18.99 4.19
CA VAL A 212 -0.47 18.95 2.76
C VAL A 212 -1.10 17.61 2.41
N VAL A 213 -2.18 17.65 1.63
CA VAL A 213 -2.91 16.45 1.18
C VAL A 213 -2.97 16.47 -0.34
N LEU A 214 -2.48 15.40 -0.95
CA LEU A 214 -2.56 15.18 -2.38
C LEU A 214 -3.65 14.16 -2.65
N GLY A 215 -4.57 14.49 -3.54
CA GLY A 215 -5.64 13.61 -4.00
C GLY A 215 -5.48 13.28 -5.48
N GLY A 216 -5.64 12.01 -5.84
CA GLY A 216 -5.59 11.55 -7.23
C GLY A 216 -4.18 11.47 -7.80
N CYS A 217 -3.21 11.05 -6.99
CA CYS A 217 -1.88 10.68 -7.46
C CYS A 217 -1.89 9.35 -8.21
N GLU A 218 -0.82 9.09 -8.94
CA GLU A 218 -0.55 7.76 -9.49
C GLU A 218 -0.40 6.71 -8.39
N THR A 219 -0.81 5.49 -8.70
CA THR A 219 -0.74 4.36 -7.77
C THR A 219 0.72 3.93 -7.57
N PRO A 220 1.24 3.86 -6.32
CA PRO A 220 2.64 3.52 -6.08
C PRO A 220 2.92 2.03 -6.30
N THR A 221 3.39 1.67 -7.51
CA THR A 221 3.62 0.27 -7.89
C THR A 221 4.95 -0.30 -7.39
N GLN A 222 5.94 0.56 -7.10
CA GLN A 222 7.29 0.13 -6.69
C GLN A 222 7.29 -0.67 -5.38
N SER A 223 6.53 -0.25 -4.36
CA SER A 223 6.46 -0.97 -3.09
C SER A 223 5.92 -2.39 -3.23
N ILE A 224 4.97 -2.60 -4.15
CA ILE A 224 4.47 -3.95 -4.45
C ILE A 224 5.51 -4.77 -5.21
N SER A 225 6.27 -4.16 -6.12
CA SER A 225 7.41 -4.80 -6.77
C SER A 225 8.45 -5.28 -5.75
N LEU A 226 8.74 -4.48 -4.71
CA LEU A 226 9.64 -4.89 -3.62
C LEU A 226 9.12 -6.15 -2.89
N ILE A 227 7.82 -6.22 -2.60
CA ILE A 227 7.20 -7.42 -1.99
C ILE A 227 7.35 -8.63 -2.92
N LYS A 228 7.11 -8.46 -4.22
CA LYS A 228 7.28 -9.53 -5.21
C LYS A 228 8.72 -10.04 -5.26
N MET A 229 9.70 -9.14 -5.29
CA MET A 229 11.13 -9.51 -5.27
C MET A 229 11.50 -10.24 -3.96
N ALA A 230 10.98 -9.79 -2.82
CA ALA A 230 11.22 -10.46 -1.53
C ALA A 230 10.65 -11.88 -1.49
N LEU A 231 9.48 -12.11 -2.10
CA LEU A 231 8.90 -13.45 -2.26
C LEU A 231 9.75 -14.34 -3.17
N GLU A 232 10.19 -13.83 -4.32
CA GLU A 232 11.04 -14.56 -5.25
C GLU A 232 12.37 -14.97 -4.60
N ASP A 233 12.99 -14.09 -3.81
CA ASP A 233 14.22 -14.38 -3.11
C ASP A 233 14.03 -15.47 -2.02
N LYS A 234 12.93 -15.42 -1.26
CA LYS A 234 12.58 -16.51 -0.32
C LYS A 234 12.41 -17.85 -1.04
N ASN A 235 11.76 -17.87 -2.21
CA ASN A 235 11.58 -19.07 -3.01
C ASN A 235 12.92 -19.64 -3.52
N LYS A 236 13.82 -18.78 -4.00
CA LYS A 236 15.19 -19.17 -4.41
C LYS A 236 15.97 -19.80 -3.25
N ARG A 237 15.90 -19.20 -2.05
CA ARG A 237 16.54 -19.73 -0.83
C ARG A 237 15.96 -21.10 -0.41
N LYS A 238 14.65 -21.32 -0.60
CA LYS A 238 14.00 -22.61 -0.33
C LYS A 238 14.46 -23.71 -1.30
N LEU A 239 14.56 -23.39 -2.58
CA LEU A 239 15.05 -24.30 -3.62
C LEU A 239 16.53 -24.69 -3.39
N SER A 240 17.39 -23.73 -3.04
CA SER A 240 18.80 -24.03 -2.76
C SER A 240 18.98 -24.87 -1.49
N ARG A 241 18.14 -24.68 -0.47
CA ARG A 241 18.13 -25.56 0.72
C ARG A 241 17.77 -27.00 0.37
N ASN A 242 16.82 -27.22 -0.53
CA ASN A 242 16.44 -28.57 -0.96
C ASN A 242 17.58 -29.26 -1.71
N LYS A 243 18.29 -28.54 -2.59
CA LYS A 243 19.50 -29.04 -3.27
C LYS A 243 20.65 -29.39 -2.32
N LYS A 244 20.78 -28.68 -1.19
CA LYS A 244 21.80 -28.98 -0.16
C LYS A 244 21.46 -30.16 0.74
N ARG A 245 20.19 -30.58 0.80
CA ARG A 245 19.74 -31.73 1.61
C ARG A 245 19.92 -33.07 0.91
N SER A 246 20.12 -33.08 -0.40
CA SER A 246 20.44 -34.29 -1.17
C SER A 246 21.93 -34.63 -1.07
N VAL A 247 22.45 -34.74 0.15
CA VAL A 247 23.75 -35.37 0.40
C VAL A 247 23.47 -36.84 0.70
N ILE A 248 23.83 -37.71 -0.24
CA ILE A 248 23.92 -39.15 0.02
C ILE A 248 25.18 -39.33 0.86
N ILE A 249 25.02 -39.73 2.13
CA ILE A 249 26.15 -40.15 2.96
C ILE A 249 26.28 -41.66 2.70
N ASP A 250 27.21 -42.03 1.83
CA ASP A 250 27.59 -43.42 1.65
C ASP A 250 28.35 -43.88 2.90
N LEU A 251 27.77 -44.82 3.65
CA LEU A 251 28.36 -45.36 4.88
C LEU A 251 29.34 -46.53 4.60
N ASN A 252 29.62 -46.82 3.33
CA ASN A 252 30.52 -47.89 2.90
C ASN A 252 31.75 -47.34 2.17
N THR A 253 32.60 -46.60 2.87
CA THR A 253 33.98 -46.38 2.44
C THR A 253 34.91 -46.58 3.63
N ASP A 254 35.18 -47.86 3.91
CA ASP A 254 36.44 -48.23 4.52
C ASP A 254 37.56 -47.93 3.51
N ASN A 255 38.49 -47.07 3.94
CA ASN A 255 39.87 -46.91 3.50
C ASN A 255 40.18 -47.24 2.03
N ASN A 256 40.39 -46.19 1.22
CA ASN A 256 41.67 -45.99 0.53
C ASN A 256 41.74 -44.58 -0.07
N GLU A 257 42.83 -43.88 0.25
CA GLU A 257 43.26 -42.63 -0.37
C GLU A 257 43.43 -42.81 -1.89
N LYS A 258 42.91 -41.86 -2.68
CA LYS A 258 43.57 -41.29 -3.87
C LYS A 258 42.78 -40.09 -4.44
N GLU A 259 43.56 -39.12 -4.89
CA GLU A 259 43.20 -37.81 -5.47
C GLU A 259 42.48 -37.90 -6.83
N ASP A 260 41.78 -36.80 -7.13
CA ASP A 260 41.41 -36.18 -8.42
C ASP A 260 40.55 -36.93 -9.44
N GLU A 261 39.33 -36.43 -9.69
CA GLU A 261 39.00 -35.56 -10.84
C GLU A 261 37.53 -35.10 -10.80
N LEU A 262 37.31 -33.80 -10.97
CA LEU A 262 36.00 -33.17 -11.15
C LEU A 262 35.55 -33.40 -12.60
N ASP A 263 34.80 -34.47 -12.85
CA ASP A 263 34.20 -34.69 -14.16
C ASP A 263 32.77 -34.15 -14.25
N ILE A 264 32.63 -33.23 -15.20
CA ILE A 264 31.42 -32.50 -15.56
C ILE A 264 30.46 -33.48 -16.25
N LEU A 265 29.38 -33.88 -15.57
CA LEU A 265 28.34 -34.70 -16.20
C LEU A 265 27.45 -33.85 -17.11
N ASN A 266 27.60 -34.12 -18.41
CA ASN A 266 26.84 -33.61 -19.53
C ASN A 266 25.35 -33.96 -19.44
N ASN A 267 24.50 -33.01 -19.85
CA ASN A 267 23.03 -33.07 -19.88
C ASN A 267 22.42 -34.08 -20.88
N SER A 268 23.17 -35.03 -21.44
CA SER A 268 22.67 -35.95 -22.47
C SER A 268 22.20 -37.31 -21.97
N GLU A 269 22.48 -37.71 -20.73
CA GLU A 269 22.05 -39.01 -20.18
C GLU A 269 20.74 -38.97 -19.36
N PHE A 270 20.16 -37.79 -19.14
CA PHE A 270 18.92 -37.65 -18.36
C PHE A 270 17.62 -37.83 -19.17
N ASN A 271 17.70 -37.86 -20.50
CA ASN A 271 16.51 -37.98 -21.36
C ASN A 271 16.09 -39.44 -21.63
N ASP A 272 16.98 -40.42 -21.43
CA ASP A 272 16.65 -41.84 -21.69
C ASP A 272 15.98 -42.55 -20.49
N LEU A 273 15.77 -41.85 -19.38
CA LEU A 273 15.19 -42.40 -18.15
C LEU A 273 13.66 -42.20 -18.02
N PHE A 274 13.01 -41.51 -18.97
CA PHE A 274 11.59 -41.15 -18.88
C PHE A 274 10.69 -41.66 -20.01
N GLU A 275 11.18 -42.40 -21.01
CA GLU A 275 10.32 -42.87 -22.13
C GLU A 275 9.80 -44.31 -22.02
N ASP A 276 10.27 -45.15 -21.10
CA ASP A 276 9.94 -46.59 -21.12
C ASP A 276 9.00 -47.11 -20.00
N ASN A 277 8.09 -46.30 -19.46
CA ASN A 277 7.08 -46.82 -18.52
C ASN A 277 5.71 -46.12 -18.54
N TYR A 278 5.09 -46.01 -19.73
CA TYR A 278 3.62 -45.94 -19.84
C TYR A 278 3.15 -46.64 -21.13
N ASN A 279 2.98 -47.96 -21.04
CA ASN A 279 2.06 -48.71 -21.91
C ASN A 279 1.59 -49.97 -21.17
N LEU A 280 0.45 -49.84 -20.49
CA LEU A 280 -0.58 -50.86 -20.28
C LEU A 280 -1.84 -50.19 -19.69
#